data_AF-A0A3D2LZN9-F1
#
_entry.id   AF-A0A3D2LZN9-F1
#
_cell.length_a   1.000
_cell.length_b   1.000
_cell.length_c   1.000
_cell.angle_alpha   90.00
_cell.angle_beta   90.00
_cell.angle_gamma   90.00
#
_symmetry.space_group_name_H-M   'P 1'
#
loop_
_entity.id
_entity.type
_entity.pdbx_description
1 polymer ?
#
loop_
_entity_poly.entity_id
_entity_poly.type
_entity_poly.pdbx_seq_one_letter_code
_entity_poly.pdbx_strand_id
1 'polypeptide(L)'
;MMNKFFILLLSACCLLTTACDKENDETAQGFRVMKADVDLVAGGGTVEVALQATGELTAVSGADWCRVIEVTNEKITLLVRANYEYTSRATQVTVSDGNSEQKIVVTQEGNIFAPDSDQQVIRLGNAPSQTIVRVNSSFDFKVSVQRGIDWLEVPAASKEDGFLLVLKENKTGNPRACQLLVSTNEGRKFLYYVYQYEVTDLLGAWGNSRIYVKWDTKDIEDAYPLSATEISKNVDGEGYTIKMSLANTPAAQYLKDPAKATVSLQATYKNGSFVVPIGAAQKDFTVVEEVADEAAEGASDGTSDDGAGVVLQTLYGFSVAASSNIYSKGNFGFAPVLYQDGSVGISFQDVAGAPESGCYLAIALFDGQQFLTGTLKDYILFPDIALFR
;
A
#
# COMPACT_ATOMS: atom_id res chain seq x y z
N MET A 1 14.41 8.44 -10.89
CA MET A 1 15.37 7.58 -11.63
C MET A 1 16.73 7.74 -11.00
N MET A 2 17.11 6.82 -10.12
CA MET A 2 18.49 6.64 -9.66
C MET A 2 18.61 5.21 -9.09
N ASN A 3 19.67 4.51 -9.52
CA ASN A 3 20.29 3.32 -8.92
C ASN A 3 19.47 2.04 -8.70
N LYS A 4 19.14 1.35 -9.80
CA LYS A 4 18.98 -0.11 -9.80
C LYS A 4 20.31 -0.89 -9.88
N PHE A 5 21.44 -0.19 -9.94
CA PHE A 5 22.78 -0.79 -10.06
C PHE A 5 23.48 -1.10 -8.72
N PHE A 6 22.95 -0.66 -7.58
CA PHE A 6 23.66 -0.79 -6.30
C PHE A 6 23.34 -2.03 -5.45
N ILE A 7 22.27 -2.76 -5.77
CA ILE A 7 21.87 -3.96 -4.98
C ILE A 7 22.49 -5.26 -5.53
N LEU A 8 23.03 -5.24 -6.74
CA LEU A 8 23.71 -6.40 -7.34
C LEU A 8 25.18 -6.55 -6.87
N LEU A 9 25.73 -5.56 -6.13
CA LEU A 9 27.15 -5.52 -5.79
C LEU A 9 27.49 -6.14 -4.42
N LEU A 10 26.50 -6.45 -3.57
CA LEU A 10 26.77 -6.87 -2.17
C LEU A 10 26.77 -8.39 -1.94
N SER A 11 26.35 -9.19 -2.93
CA SER A 11 26.42 -10.66 -2.87
C SER A 11 27.71 -11.24 -3.49
N ALA A 12 28.57 -10.40 -4.10
CA ALA A 12 29.74 -10.84 -4.86
C ALA A 12 31.07 -10.75 -4.08
N CYS A 13 31.07 -10.28 -2.82
CA CYS A 13 32.30 -9.83 -2.14
C CYS A 13 32.80 -10.71 -0.98
N CYS A 14 32.53 -12.02 -1.00
CA CYS A 14 32.98 -12.93 0.08
C CYS A 14 33.83 -14.13 -0.40
N LEU A 15 34.37 -14.12 -1.63
CA LEU A 15 35.23 -15.21 -2.14
C LEU A 15 36.63 -14.77 -2.60
N LEU A 16 37.06 -13.54 -2.28
CA LEU A 16 38.40 -13.06 -2.62
C LEU A 16 39.35 -13.20 -1.42
N THR A 17 39.88 -14.41 -1.21
CA THR A 17 41.12 -14.61 -0.43
C THR A 17 42.15 -15.36 -1.27
N THR A 18 43.14 -14.58 -1.72
CA THR A 18 44.55 -14.92 -2.04
C THR A 18 44.87 -16.27 -2.68
N ALA A 19 45.26 -16.22 -3.95
CA ALA A 19 46.41 -16.95 -4.46
C ALA A 19 47.15 -16.05 -5.45
N CYS A 20 48.17 -15.33 -4.97
CA CYS A 20 49.25 -14.88 -5.83
C CYS A 20 50.20 -16.07 -5.95
N ASP A 21 50.14 -16.79 -7.07
CA ASP A 21 51.31 -17.51 -7.56
C ASP A 21 51.59 -17.06 -8.99
N LYS A 22 52.83 -16.58 -9.15
CA LYS A 22 53.44 -16.25 -10.44
C LYS A 22 54.08 -17.53 -10.95
N GLU A 23 53.38 -18.31 -11.76
CA GLU A 23 54.01 -19.11 -12.82
C GLU A 23 53.07 -19.14 -14.02
N ASN A 24 53.52 -18.54 -15.12
CA ASN A 24 52.98 -18.80 -16.46
C ASN A 24 53.39 -20.23 -16.82
N ASP A 25 52.57 -21.21 -16.43
CA ASP A 25 52.56 -22.49 -17.12
C ASP A 25 51.21 -22.58 -17.84
N GLU A 26 51.21 -22.29 -19.14
CA GLU A 26 50.10 -22.69 -20.00
C GLU A 26 50.14 -24.21 -20.12
N THR A 27 49.74 -24.92 -19.05
CA THR A 27 49.22 -26.28 -19.22
C THR A 27 48.08 -26.17 -20.21
N ALA A 28 48.30 -26.68 -21.42
CA ALA A 28 47.25 -26.82 -22.42
C ALA A 28 46.08 -27.54 -21.74
N GLN A 29 45.01 -26.81 -21.42
CA GLN A 29 43.85 -27.39 -20.76
C GLN A 29 43.30 -28.49 -21.66
N GLY A 30 43.20 -29.72 -21.13
CA GLY A 30 42.71 -30.88 -21.87
C GLY A 30 41.23 -30.77 -22.25
N PHE A 31 40.51 -29.84 -21.62
CA PHE A 31 39.13 -29.51 -21.90
C PHE A 31 38.81 -28.03 -21.69
N ARG A 32 37.71 -27.57 -22.30
CA ARG A 32 37.21 -26.20 -22.21
C ARG A 32 35.70 -26.16 -22.01
N VAL A 33 35.25 -25.48 -20.96
CA VAL A 33 33.84 -25.08 -20.79
C VAL A 33 33.55 -23.86 -21.67
N MET A 34 32.53 -23.95 -22.51
CA MET A 34 32.19 -22.89 -23.47
C MET A 34 31.32 -21.77 -22.86
N LYS A 35 30.54 -22.09 -21.81
CA LYS A 35 29.73 -21.13 -21.05
C LYS A 35 29.79 -21.48 -19.56
N ALA A 36 30.43 -20.63 -18.76
CA ALA A 36 30.66 -20.90 -17.34
C ALA A 36 29.53 -20.41 -16.41
N ASP A 37 28.70 -19.47 -16.87
CA ASP A 37 27.60 -18.91 -16.07
C ASP A 37 26.27 -19.57 -16.43
N VAL A 38 25.65 -20.16 -15.42
CA VAL A 38 24.37 -20.85 -15.50
C VAL A 38 23.41 -20.16 -14.55
N ASP A 39 22.49 -19.36 -15.09
CA ASP A 39 21.46 -18.67 -14.32
C ASP A 39 20.11 -19.35 -14.52
N LEU A 40 19.45 -19.71 -13.41
CA LEU A 40 18.12 -20.31 -13.43
C LEU A 40 17.11 -19.47 -12.64
N VAL A 41 15.87 -19.47 -13.13
CA VAL A 41 14.72 -19.00 -12.37
C VAL A 41 14.45 -19.92 -11.16
N ALA A 42 13.68 -19.44 -10.19
CA ALA A 42 13.36 -20.19 -8.98
C ALA A 42 12.74 -21.58 -9.25
N GLY A 43 12.04 -21.77 -10.38
CA GLY A 43 11.50 -23.07 -10.79
C GLY A 43 12.56 -24.16 -11.03
N GLY A 44 13.81 -23.79 -11.28
CA GLY A 44 14.87 -24.72 -11.63
C GLY A 44 14.63 -25.39 -12.99
N GLY A 45 15.16 -26.60 -13.16
CA GLY A 45 15.03 -27.37 -14.40
C GLY A 45 16.33 -28.06 -14.80
N THR A 46 16.32 -28.60 -16.01
CA THR A 46 17.50 -29.21 -16.63
C THR A 46 18.21 -28.18 -17.51
N VAL A 47 19.53 -28.09 -17.39
CA VAL A 47 20.36 -27.21 -18.20
C VAL A 47 21.58 -27.96 -18.73
N GLU A 48 21.90 -27.73 -19.99
CA GLU A 48 23.08 -28.28 -20.64
C GLU A 48 24.17 -27.21 -20.71
N VAL A 49 25.36 -27.56 -20.25
CA VAL A 49 26.56 -26.73 -20.33
C VAL A 49 27.47 -27.35 -21.38
N ALA A 50 27.64 -26.64 -22.50
CA ALA A 50 28.52 -27.08 -23.58
C ALA A 50 29.99 -27.02 -23.15
N LEU A 51 30.74 -28.07 -23.47
CA LEU A 51 32.17 -28.18 -23.26
C LEU A 51 32.84 -28.85 -24.46
N GLN A 52 34.17 -28.84 -24.49
CA GLN A 52 34.96 -29.57 -25.48
C GLN A 52 36.09 -30.27 -24.76
N ALA A 53 36.14 -31.60 -24.84
CA ALA A 53 37.19 -32.42 -24.25
C ALA A 53 37.64 -33.54 -25.20
N THR A 54 38.89 -33.96 -25.08
CA THR A 54 39.44 -35.11 -25.83
C THR A 54 39.49 -36.40 -25.01
N GLY A 55 39.36 -36.30 -23.68
CA GLY A 55 39.38 -37.42 -22.72
C GLY A 55 38.14 -37.43 -21.81
N GLU A 56 38.05 -38.46 -20.96
CA GLU A 56 36.95 -38.59 -19.99
C GLU A 56 36.99 -37.44 -18.97
N LEU A 57 35.79 -36.98 -18.58
CA LEU A 57 35.60 -35.94 -17.59
C LEU A 57 34.84 -36.45 -16.39
N THR A 58 35.09 -35.82 -15.24
CA THR A 58 34.27 -35.92 -14.04
C THR A 58 33.71 -34.54 -13.72
N ALA A 59 32.50 -34.49 -13.14
CA ALA A 59 31.94 -33.25 -12.65
C ALA A 59 31.25 -33.48 -11.30
N VAL A 60 31.53 -32.60 -10.35
CA VAL A 60 31.01 -32.67 -8.98
C VAL A 60 30.35 -31.33 -8.64
N SER A 61 29.10 -31.40 -8.20
CA SER A 61 28.39 -30.22 -7.72
C SER A 61 28.70 -29.96 -6.25
N GLY A 62 28.89 -28.69 -5.90
CA GLY A 62 29.07 -28.23 -4.53
C GLY A 62 27.78 -28.15 -3.71
N ALA A 63 26.61 -28.47 -4.29
CA ALA A 63 25.34 -28.44 -3.56
C ALA A 63 24.38 -29.57 -3.95
N ASP A 64 23.56 -30.00 -2.99
CA ASP A 64 22.58 -31.08 -3.16
C ASP A 64 21.39 -30.70 -4.07
N TRP A 65 21.14 -29.40 -4.24
CA TRP A 65 20.06 -28.85 -5.07
C TRP A 65 20.44 -28.69 -6.54
N CYS A 66 21.71 -28.76 -6.90
CA CYS A 66 22.21 -28.80 -8.28
C CYS A 66 22.90 -30.15 -8.50
N ARG A 67 22.37 -31.03 -9.34
CA ARG A 67 22.93 -32.37 -9.55
C ARG A 67 23.49 -32.50 -10.95
N VAL A 68 24.70 -33.00 -11.07
CA VAL A 68 25.23 -33.50 -12.34
C VAL A 68 24.52 -34.81 -12.66
N ILE A 69 23.83 -34.87 -13.79
CA ILE A 69 23.10 -36.07 -14.24
C ILE A 69 23.70 -36.72 -15.48
N GLU A 70 24.53 -35.99 -16.23
CA GLU A 70 25.25 -36.49 -17.39
C GLU A 70 26.56 -35.74 -17.54
N VAL A 71 27.63 -36.46 -17.89
CA VAL A 71 28.92 -35.89 -18.27
C VAL A 71 29.36 -36.60 -19.54
N THR A 72 29.62 -35.83 -20.59
CA THR A 72 30.22 -36.30 -21.85
C THR A 72 31.38 -35.39 -22.23
N ASN A 73 32.04 -35.70 -23.34
CA ASN A 73 33.13 -34.89 -23.88
C ASN A 73 32.63 -33.64 -24.64
N GLU A 74 31.30 -33.45 -24.71
CA GLU A 74 30.65 -32.34 -25.42
C GLU A 74 29.74 -31.51 -24.49
N LYS A 75 29.22 -32.10 -23.41
CA LYS A 75 28.33 -31.40 -22.48
C LYS A 75 28.35 -31.97 -21.06
N ILE A 76 27.92 -31.13 -20.13
CA ILE A 76 27.44 -31.54 -18.81
C ILE A 76 25.96 -31.19 -18.71
N THR A 77 25.15 -32.14 -18.26
CA THR A 77 23.73 -31.91 -17.99
C THR A 77 23.53 -31.79 -16.48
N LEU A 78 22.99 -30.65 -16.05
CA LEU A 78 22.66 -30.36 -14.66
C LEU A 78 21.15 -30.42 -14.44
N LEU A 79 20.72 -31.01 -13.33
CA LEU A 79 19.35 -30.97 -12.83
C LEU A 79 19.30 -30.11 -11.57
N VAL A 80 18.62 -28.97 -11.65
CA VAL A 80 18.51 -28.00 -10.57
C VAL A 80 17.10 -28.07 -9.97
N ARG A 81 17.01 -28.38 -8.66
CA ARG A 81 15.74 -28.40 -7.92
C ARG A 81 15.17 -26.98 -7.80
N ALA A 82 13.85 -26.88 -7.69
CA ALA A 82 13.18 -25.62 -7.40
C ALA A 82 13.71 -24.98 -6.10
N ASN A 83 13.75 -23.65 -6.08
CA ASN A 83 14.06 -22.84 -4.91
C ASN A 83 12.77 -22.19 -4.39
N TYR A 84 12.27 -22.65 -3.25
CA TYR A 84 11.07 -22.10 -2.63
C TYR A 84 11.36 -20.99 -1.62
N GLU A 85 12.64 -20.68 -1.36
CA GLU A 85 13.08 -19.63 -0.44
C GLU A 85 13.09 -18.25 -1.09
N TYR A 86 12.93 -17.18 -0.31
CA TYR A 86 12.98 -15.79 -0.84
C TYR A 86 14.37 -15.40 -1.36
N THR A 87 15.42 -16.02 -0.80
CA THR A 87 16.80 -15.69 -1.14
C THR A 87 17.25 -16.48 -2.35
N SER A 88 17.87 -15.78 -3.31
CA SER A 88 18.66 -16.43 -4.35
C SER A 88 19.78 -17.27 -3.73
N ARG A 89 20.20 -18.31 -4.44
CA ARG A 89 21.27 -19.22 -4.02
C ARG A 89 22.24 -19.47 -5.16
N ALA A 90 23.47 -19.82 -4.83
CA ALA A 90 24.50 -20.12 -5.81
C ALA A 90 25.37 -21.30 -5.36
N THR A 91 25.92 -22.04 -6.32
CA THR A 91 26.89 -23.10 -6.10
C THR A 91 27.91 -23.14 -7.24
N GLN A 92 28.94 -23.96 -7.08
CA GLN A 92 29.93 -24.24 -8.11
C GLN A 92 29.86 -25.72 -8.49
N VAL A 93 29.93 -26.01 -9.80
CA VAL A 93 30.19 -27.34 -10.32
C VAL A 93 31.64 -27.39 -10.77
N THR A 94 32.44 -28.24 -10.14
CA THR A 94 33.84 -28.47 -10.49
C THR A 94 33.93 -29.58 -11.53
N VAL A 95 34.52 -29.28 -12.68
CA VAL A 95 34.77 -30.21 -13.79
C VAL A 95 36.26 -30.52 -13.82
N SER A 96 36.62 -31.79 -13.99
CA SER A 96 38.03 -32.22 -14.03
C SER A 96 38.27 -33.34 -15.04
N ASP A 97 39.40 -33.26 -15.74
CA ASP A 97 40.00 -34.34 -16.54
C ASP A 97 41.07 -35.13 -15.75
N GLY A 98 41.18 -34.91 -14.44
CA GLY A 98 42.18 -35.50 -13.55
C GLY A 98 43.51 -34.73 -13.47
N ASN A 99 43.79 -33.84 -14.43
CA ASN A 99 45.01 -33.01 -14.45
C ASN A 99 44.71 -31.52 -14.23
N SER A 100 43.54 -31.07 -14.67
CA SER A 100 43.09 -29.69 -14.61
C SER A 100 41.65 -29.60 -14.11
N GLU A 101 41.27 -28.44 -13.58
CA GLU A 101 39.92 -28.17 -13.10
C GLU A 101 39.37 -26.87 -13.68
N GLN A 102 38.08 -26.87 -14.01
CA GLN A 102 37.31 -25.67 -14.32
C GLN A 102 36.03 -25.63 -13.51
N LYS A 103 35.59 -24.42 -13.14
CA LYS A 103 34.40 -24.20 -12.32
C LYS A 103 33.30 -23.55 -13.13
N ILE A 104 32.10 -24.11 -13.04
CA ILE A 104 30.86 -23.54 -13.57
C ILE A 104 30.12 -22.93 -12.38
N VAL A 105 29.78 -21.65 -12.47
CA VAL A 105 28.96 -20.98 -11.45
C VAL A 105 27.50 -21.19 -11.82
N VAL A 106 26.74 -21.76 -10.89
CA VAL A 106 25.30 -21.96 -11.04
C VAL A 106 24.60 -21.05 -10.06
N THR A 107 23.84 -20.08 -10.56
CA THR A 107 22.98 -19.21 -9.75
C THR A 107 21.51 -19.57 -9.97
N GLN A 108 20.72 -19.44 -8.91
CA GLN A 108 19.28 -19.63 -8.96
C GLN A 108 18.55 -18.53 -8.20
N GLU A 109 17.57 -17.93 -8.84
CA GLU A 109 16.74 -16.89 -8.25
C GLU A 109 15.96 -17.38 -7.02
N GLY A 110 15.64 -16.45 -6.13
CA GLY A 110 14.68 -16.64 -5.04
C GLY A 110 13.23 -16.66 -5.52
N ASN A 111 12.36 -17.27 -4.73
CA ASN A 111 10.92 -17.33 -4.96
C ASN A 111 10.27 -15.97 -4.72
N ILE A 112 9.77 -15.36 -5.79
CA ILE A 112 8.94 -14.16 -5.78
C ILE A 112 7.48 -14.59 -5.64
N PHE A 113 6.77 -13.99 -4.69
CA PHE A 113 5.32 -14.12 -4.57
C PHE A 113 4.76 -12.85 -3.94
N ALA A 114 4.29 -11.94 -4.78
CA ALA A 114 3.81 -10.63 -4.38
C ALA A 114 2.67 -10.17 -5.29
N PRO A 115 1.74 -9.32 -4.80
CA PRO A 115 0.84 -8.60 -5.68
C PRO A 115 1.64 -7.72 -6.65
N ASP A 116 1.09 -7.45 -7.83
CA ASP A 116 1.57 -6.33 -8.64
C ASP A 116 1.33 -5.03 -7.85
N SER A 117 2.28 -4.09 -7.89
CA SER A 117 2.22 -2.87 -7.06
C SER A 117 0.89 -2.14 -7.26
N ASP A 118 0.26 -1.72 -6.16
CA ASP A 118 -1.03 -1.01 -6.09
C ASP A 118 -2.31 -1.79 -6.44
N GLN A 119 -2.26 -3.13 -6.64
CA GLN A 119 -3.43 -3.90 -7.12
C GLN A 119 -4.18 -4.74 -6.09
N GLN A 120 -3.82 -4.72 -4.80
CA GLN A 120 -4.56 -5.51 -3.78
C GLN A 120 -5.98 -5.02 -3.52
N VAL A 121 -6.35 -3.82 -3.99
CA VAL A 121 -7.70 -3.27 -3.91
C VAL A 121 -8.23 -3.07 -5.33
N ILE A 122 -9.28 -3.83 -5.68
CA ILE A 122 -9.89 -3.82 -7.00
C ILE A 122 -11.28 -3.20 -6.88
N ARG A 123 -11.54 -2.16 -7.69
CA ARG A 123 -12.80 -1.40 -7.68
C ARG A 123 -13.41 -1.45 -9.07
N LEU A 124 -14.60 -2.04 -9.17
CA LEU A 124 -15.32 -2.26 -10.43
C LEU A 124 -16.75 -1.70 -10.33
N GLY A 125 -17.29 -1.27 -11.47
CA GLY A 125 -18.66 -0.76 -11.57
C GLY A 125 -19.73 -1.85 -11.39
N ASN A 126 -21.00 -1.43 -11.31
CA ASN A 126 -22.11 -2.36 -11.10
C ASN A 126 -22.40 -3.26 -12.30
N ALA A 127 -21.94 -2.89 -13.49
CA ALA A 127 -22.06 -3.72 -14.68
C ALA A 127 -21.34 -5.08 -14.49
N PRO A 128 -21.79 -6.14 -15.17
CA PRO A 128 -21.03 -7.38 -15.24
C PRO A 128 -19.66 -7.08 -15.86
N SER A 129 -18.60 -7.67 -15.31
CA SER A 129 -17.23 -7.37 -15.74
C SER A 129 -16.34 -8.60 -15.69
N GLN A 130 -15.30 -8.57 -16.52
CA GLN A 130 -14.24 -9.56 -16.54
C GLN A 130 -12.90 -8.82 -16.69
N THR A 131 -11.93 -9.14 -15.84
CA THR A 131 -10.61 -8.51 -15.88
C THR A 131 -9.53 -9.47 -15.42
N ILE A 132 -8.33 -9.32 -15.97
CA ILE A 132 -7.17 -10.10 -15.56
C ILE A 132 -6.45 -9.32 -14.46
N VAL A 133 -6.20 -9.96 -13.33
CA VAL A 133 -5.43 -9.42 -12.21
C VAL A 133 -4.06 -10.08 -12.19
N ARG A 134 -3.00 -9.28 -12.28
CA ARG A 134 -1.63 -9.79 -12.30
C ARG A 134 -1.14 -10.08 -10.88
N VAL A 135 -0.35 -11.13 -10.80
CA VAL A 135 0.37 -11.55 -9.58
C VAL A 135 1.81 -11.80 -9.99
N ASN A 136 2.75 -11.15 -9.31
CA ASN A 136 4.16 -11.39 -9.55
C ASN A 136 4.56 -12.67 -8.78
N SER A 137 4.63 -13.80 -9.49
CA SER A 137 4.89 -15.10 -8.91
C SER A 137 5.90 -15.93 -9.69
N SER A 138 6.83 -16.58 -8.99
CA SER A 138 7.75 -17.56 -9.58
C SER A 138 7.11 -18.94 -9.81
N PHE A 139 6.03 -19.24 -9.07
CA PHE A 139 5.33 -20.54 -9.08
C PHE A 139 3.82 -20.36 -9.22
N ASP A 140 3.12 -21.42 -9.64
CA ASP A 140 1.66 -21.39 -9.69
C ASP A 140 1.05 -21.16 -8.31
N PHE A 141 -0.10 -20.49 -8.32
CA PHE A 141 -0.85 -20.16 -7.13
C PHE A 141 -2.33 -20.47 -7.33
N LYS A 142 -3.06 -20.47 -6.22
CA LYS A 142 -4.50 -20.67 -6.17
C LYS A 142 -5.16 -19.41 -5.65
N VAL A 143 -6.38 -19.16 -6.10
CA VAL A 143 -7.22 -18.08 -5.62
C VAL A 143 -8.49 -18.70 -5.04
N SER A 144 -8.76 -18.41 -3.77
CA SER A 144 -9.98 -18.84 -3.09
C SER A 144 -10.88 -17.63 -2.84
N VAL A 145 -12.13 -17.72 -3.27
CA VAL A 145 -13.14 -16.70 -3.00
C VAL A 145 -13.66 -16.89 -1.57
N GLN A 146 -13.87 -15.78 -0.85
CA GLN A 146 -14.52 -15.80 0.46
C GLN A 146 -15.83 -16.60 0.43
N ARG A 147 -16.08 -17.37 1.50
CA ARG A 147 -17.28 -18.20 1.62
C ARG A 147 -18.55 -17.31 1.60
N GLY A 148 -19.57 -17.77 0.88
CA GLY A 148 -20.87 -17.08 0.80
C GLY A 148 -20.97 -16.07 -0.33
N ILE A 149 -19.95 -15.96 -1.16
CA ILE A 149 -19.95 -15.11 -2.36
C ILE A 149 -20.41 -15.92 -3.56
N ASP A 150 -21.50 -15.49 -4.19
CA ASP A 150 -22.12 -16.11 -5.36
C ASP A 150 -22.10 -15.22 -6.62
N TRP A 151 -21.61 -13.99 -6.47
CA TRP A 151 -21.59 -12.97 -7.54
C TRP A 151 -20.23 -12.80 -8.21
N LEU A 152 -19.21 -13.51 -7.74
CA LEU A 152 -17.83 -13.43 -8.22
C LEU A 152 -17.24 -14.82 -8.39
N GLU A 153 -16.51 -15.01 -9.49
CA GLU A 153 -15.84 -16.26 -9.82
C GLU A 153 -14.39 -15.99 -10.29
N VAL A 154 -13.52 -16.96 -10.03
CA VAL A 154 -12.13 -16.97 -10.52
C VAL A 154 -11.91 -18.28 -11.28
N PRO A 155 -12.28 -18.36 -12.57
CA PRO A 155 -12.25 -19.60 -13.33
C PRO A 155 -10.83 -20.07 -13.70
N ALA A 156 -9.85 -19.16 -13.70
CA ALA A 156 -8.47 -19.47 -14.05
C ALA A 156 -7.49 -18.63 -13.23
N ALA A 157 -6.37 -19.25 -12.84
CA ALA A 157 -5.24 -18.62 -12.17
C ALA A 157 -3.94 -19.36 -12.52
N SER A 158 -2.90 -18.63 -12.92
CA SER A 158 -1.56 -19.15 -13.21
C SER A 158 -0.49 -18.08 -12.92
N LYS A 159 0.75 -18.51 -12.80
CA LYS A 159 1.88 -17.58 -12.64
C LYS A 159 2.16 -16.74 -13.90
N GLU A 160 1.83 -17.25 -15.09
CA GLU A 160 2.06 -16.57 -16.36
C GLU A 160 1.04 -15.45 -16.60
N ASP A 161 -0.24 -15.72 -16.35
CA ASP A 161 -1.33 -14.84 -16.76
C ASP A 161 -1.97 -14.07 -15.59
N GLY A 162 -1.65 -14.42 -14.34
CA GLY A 162 -2.38 -13.93 -13.18
C GLY A 162 -3.68 -14.71 -12.99
N PHE A 163 -4.74 -14.05 -12.52
CA PHE A 163 -6.06 -14.67 -12.40
C PHE A 163 -7.16 -13.88 -13.11
N LEU A 164 -8.08 -14.60 -13.75
CA LEU A 164 -9.26 -14.03 -14.37
C LEU A 164 -10.32 -13.80 -13.31
N LEU A 165 -10.73 -12.55 -13.13
CA LEU A 165 -11.78 -12.16 -12.21
C LEU A 165 -13.07 -11.90 -13.00
N VAL A 166 -14.16 -12.60 -12.65
CA VAL A 166 -15.46 -12.48 -13.32
C VAL A 166 -16.54 -12.08 -12.31
N LEU A 167 -17.21 -10.96 -12.55
CA LEU A 167 -18.26 -10.41 -11.68
C LEU A 167 -19.61 -10.43 -12.39
N LYS A 168 -20.65 -10.85 -11.67
CA LYS A 168 -22.05 -10.64 -12.03
C LYS A 168 -22.44 -9.18 -11.81
N GLU A 169 -23.51 -8.73 -12.46
CA GLU A 169 -24.08 -7.41 -12.25
C GLU A 169 -24.51 -7.20 -10.78
N ASN A 170 -24.31 -6.01 -10.23
CA ASN A 170 -24.81 -5.61 -8.92
C ASN A 170 -26.10 -4.77 -9.06
N LYS A 171 -27.23 -5.32 -8.63
CA LYS A 171 -28.55 -4.67 -8.68
C LYS A 171 -29.09 -4.26 -7.33
N THR A 172 -28.27 -4.36 -6.27
CA THR A 172 -28.74 -4.19 -4.89
C THR A 172 -28.93 -2.72 -4.49
N GLY A 173 -28.42 -1.77 -5.30
CA GLY A 173 -28.35 -0.35 -4.95
C GLY A 173 -27.43 -0.04 -3.76
N ASN A 174 -26.61 -1.03 -3.36
CA ASN A 174 -25.65 -0.94 -2.28
C ASN A 174 -24.29 -1.46 -2.74
N PRO A 175 -23.18 -0.89 -2.24
CA PRO A 175 -21.87 -1.43 -2.50
C PRO A 175 -21.75 -2.84 -1.91
N ARG A 176 -21.07 -3.75 -2.62
CA ARG A 176 -20.73 -5.08 -2.12
C ARG A 176 -19.24 -5.34 -2.29
N ALA A 177 -18.68 -6.18 -1.42
CA ALA A 177 -17.27 -6.49 -1.43
C ALA A 177 -17.00 -7.92 -0.96
N CYS A 178 -15.83 -8.44 -1.31
CA CYS A 178 -15.32 -9.68 -0.76
C CYS A 178 -13.80 -9.72 -0.73
N GLN A 179 -13.27 -10.67 0.03
CA GLN A 179 -11.85 -11.01 0.02
C GLN A 179 -11.57 -12.18 -0.93
N LEU A 180 -10.42 -12.12 -1.60
CA LEU A 180 -9.81 -13.26 -2.29
C LEU A 180 -8.52 -13.63 -1.57
N LEU A 181 -8.38 -14.91 -1.21
CA LEU A 181 -7.14 -15.46 -0.68
C LEU A 181 -6.29 -16.01 -1.84
N VAL A 182 -5.15 -15.39 -2.09
CA VAL A 182 -4.18 -15.86 -3.07
C VAL A 182 -3.07 -16.58 -2.34
N SER A 183 -2.81 -17.84 -2.69
CA SER A 183 -1.89 -18.70 -1.95
C SER A 183 -1.10 -19.64 -2.84
N THR A 184 0.15 -19.92 -2.48
CA THR A 184 0.96 -20.96 -3.12
C THR A 184 0.84 -22.30 -2.37
N ASN A 185 1.33 -23.38 -2.98
CA ASN A 185 1.32 -24.72 -2.33
C ASN A 185 2.27 -24.78 -1.13
N GLU A 186 3.26 -23.90 -1.07
CA GLU A 186 4.26 -23.80 0.01
C GLU A 186 3.73 -23.00 1.21
N GLY A 187 2.45 -22.60 1.20
CA GLY A 187 1.80 -21.95 2.34
C GLY A 187 1.92 -20.43 2.39
N ARG A 188 2.56 -19.80 1.40
CA ARG A 188 2.59 -18.34 1.27
C ARG A 188 1.21 -17.82 0.88
N LYS A 189 0.79 -16.68 1.44
CA LYS A 189 -0.55 -16.13 1.21
C LYS A 189 -0.62 -14.61 1.35
N PHE A 190 -1.54 -14.00 0.62
CA PHE A 190 -1.98 -12.62 0.83
C PHE A 190 -3.43 -12.43 0.33
N LEU A 191 -4.01 -11.28 0.65
CA LEU A 191 -5.42 -10.97 0.35
C LEU A 191 -5.53 -9.91 -0.75
N TYR A 192 -6.51 -10.10 -1.64
CA TYR A 192 -7.09 -9.03 -2.44
C TYR A 192 -8.47 -8.68 -1.90
N TYR A 193 -8.85 -7.41 -2.05
CA TYR A 193 -10.18 -6.90 -1.75
C TYR A 193 -10.84 -6.47 -3.05
N VAL A 194 -12.00 -7.06 -3.35
CA VAL A 194 -12.79 -6.72 -4.55
C VAL A 194 -14.03 -5.98 -4.10
N TYR A 195 -14.25 -4.79 -4.66
CA TYR A 195 -15.41 -3.95 -4.42
C TYR A 195 -16.17 -3.74 -5.72
N GLN A 196 -17.50 -3.84 -5.67
CA GLN A 196 -18.39 -3.59 -6.78
C GLN A 196 -19.47 -2.58 -6.43
N TYR A 197 -19.43 -1.41 -7.05
CA TYR A 197 -20.35 -0.29 -6.80
C TYR A 197 -20.22 0.80 -7.87
N GLU A 198 -21.25 1.62 -8.01
CA GLU A 198 -21.21 2.91 -8.67
C GLU A 198 -21.20 4.05 -7.65
N VAL A 199 -20.75 5.24 -8.06
CA VAL A 199 -20.80 6.44 -7.20
C VAL A 199 -22.22 6.75 -6.72
N THR A 200 -23.23 6.42 -7.53
CA THR A 200 -24.65 6.62 -7.19
C THR A 200 -25.09 5.76 -6.01
N ASP A 201 -24.46 4.60 -5.79
CA ASP A 201 -24.74 3.73 -4.64
C ASP A 201 -24.22 4.33 -3.33
N LEU A 202 -23.34 5.33 -3.42
CA LEU A 202 -22.72 5.97 -2.27
C LEU A 202 -23.45 7.25 -1.82
N LEU A 203 -24.40 7.73 -2.61
CA LEU A 203 -25.15 8.96 -2.33
C LEU A 203 -26.24 8.72 -1.28
N GLY A 204 -26.72 9.83 -0.70
CA GLY A 204 -27.76 9.86 0.32
C GLY A 204 -27.23 9.83 1.74
N ALA A 205 -28.11 9.49 2.67
CA ALA A 205 -27.86 9.50 4.10
C ALA A 205 -27.18 8.21 4.60
N TRP A 206 -26.17 8.39 5.45
CA TRP A 206 -25.43 7.33 6.15
C TRP A 206 -25.69 7.45 7.65
N GLY A 207 -26.72 6.76 8.13
CA GLY A 207 -27.35 7.00 9.43
C GLY A 207 -26.63 6.44 10.66
N ASN A 208 -25.82 5.39 10.49
CA ASN A 208 -25.13 4.70 11.59
C ASN A 208 -23.65 5.08 11.69
N SER A 209 -23.31 6.27 11.19
CA SER A 209 -21.94 6.73 11.04
C SER A 209 -21.26 7.05 12.37
N ARG A 210 -19.95 6.88 12.43
CA ARG A 210 -19.11 7.14 13.60
C ARG A 210 -17.90 7.98 13.21
N ILE A 211 -17.41 8.78 14.15
CA ILE A 211 -16.21 9.60 13.99
C ILE A 211 -15.33 9.49 15.23
N TYR A 212 -14.04 9.36 15.02
CA TYR A 212 -13.05 9.54 16.07
C TYR A 212 -12.54 10.98 15.99
N VAL A 213 -12.35 11.61 17.14
CA VAL A 213 -11.94 13.02 17.23
C VAL A 213 -10.82 13.12 18.26
N LYS A 214 -9.70 13.74 17.92
CA LYS A 214 -8.66 14.17 18.85
C LYS A 214 -8.49 15.67 18.72
N TRP A 215 -8.40 16.36 19.84
CA TRP A 215 -8.18 17.81 19.90
C TRP A 215 -7.02 18.05 20.86
N ASP A 216 -5.97 18.75 20.40
CA ASP A 216 -4.76 19.02 21.18
C ASP A 216 -4.13 17.71 21.76
N THR A 217 -3.49 17.75 22.93
CA THR A 217 -2.86 16.63 23.64
C THR A 217 -3.83 15.62 24.27
N LYS A 218 -5.14 15.81 24.11
CA LYS A 218 -6.14 14.92 24.71
C LYS A 218 -6.48 13.80 23.74
N ASP A 219 -5.92 12.62 24.00
CA ASP A 219 -6.38 11.38 23.39
C ASP A 219 -7.82 11.09 23.82
N ILE A 220 -8.70 10.96 22.85
CA ILE A 220 -10.07 10.53 23.06
C ILE A 220 -10.20 9.16 22.41
N GLU A 221 -10.32 8.11 23.23
CA GLU A 221 -10.22 6.71 22.79
C GLU A 221 -11.52 6.18 22.14
N ASP A 222 -12.67 6.79 22.42
CA ASP A 222 -13.98 6.31 21.95
C ASP A 222 -14.47 7.01 20.68
N ALA A 223 -15.16 6.24 19.83
CA ALA A 223 -15.85 6.75 18.65
C ALA A 223 -17.15 7.48 19.05
N TYR A 224 -17.40 8.64 18.44
CA TYR A 224 -18.64 9.39 18.61
C TYR A 224 -19.66 9.05 17.53
N PRO A 225 -20.94 8.90 17.89
CA PRO A 225 -22.00 8.76 16.91
C PRO A 225 -22.19 10.06 16.13
N LEU A 226 -22.23 9.95 14.80
CA LEU A 226 -22.65 11.05 13.93
C LEU A 226 -24.16 10.97 13.72
N SER A 227 -24.82 12.13 13.66
CA SER A 227 -26.10 12.18 12.94
C SER A 227 -25.87 11.82 11.47
N ALA A 228 -26.92 11.44 10.75
CA ALA A 228 -26.82 10.99 9.37
C ALA A 228 -25.88 11.88 8.52
N THR A 229 -24.80 11.28 8.03
CA THR A 229 -23.87 11.94 7.10
C THR A 229 -24.50 11.92 5.71
N GLU A 230 -24.60 13.08 5.08
CA GLU A 230 -25.22 13.21 3.76
C GLU A 230 -24.15 13.31 2.68
N ILE A 231 -24.21 12.44 1.67
CA ILE A 231 -23.36 12.52 0.48
C ILE A 231 -24.25 12.89 -0.71
N SER A 232 -24.00 14.06 -1.30
CA SER A 232 -24.81 14.56 -2.42
C SER A 232 -23.95 14.99 -3.60
N LYS A 233 -24.52 14.93 -4.80
CA LYS A 233 -23.90 15.48 -6.01
C LYS A 233 -24.17 16.98 -6.08
N ASN A 234 -23.15 17.76 -6.43
CA ASN A 234 -23.26 19.21 -6.55
C ASN A 234 -24.15 19.60 -7.76
N VAL A 235 -24.83 20.74 -7.63
CA VAL A 235 -25.83 21.23 -8.60
C VAL A 235 -25.20 21.60 -9.96
N ASP A 236 -23.92 22.01 -9.95
CA ASP A 236 -23.12 22.31 -11.14
C ASP A 236 -22.62 21.05 -11.88
N GLY A 237 -22.73 19.87 -11.27
CA GLY A 237 -22.46 18.58 -11.86
C GLY A 237 -21.01 18.08 -11.81
N GLU A 238 -20.05 18.92 -11.40
CA GLU A 238 -18.61 18.59 -11.43
C GLU A 238 -18.05 18.03 -10.10
N GLY A 239 -18.84 18.01 -9.03
CA GLY A 239 -18.38 17.57 -7.71
C GLY A 239 -19.43 16.94 -6.81
N TYR A 240 -19.01 16.63 -5.59
CA TYR A 240 -19.81 16.04 -4.52
C TYR A 240 -19.58 16.79 -3.21
N THR A 241 -20.58 16.76 -2.34
CA THR A 241 -20.49 17.30 -0.98
C THR A 241 -20.72 16.18 0.02
N ILE A 242 -19.78 15.98 0.95
CA ILE A 242 -19.92 15.12 2.13
C ILE A 242 -20.17 16.03 3.32
N LYS A 243 -21.38 15.97 3.88
CA LYS A 243 -21.81 16.82 5.00
C LYS A 243 -22.01 16.00 6.26
N MET A 244 -21.27 16.35 7.30
CA MET A 244 -21.27 15.64 8.59
C MET A 244 -21.71 16.58 9.71
N SER A 245 -22.59 16.10 10.59
CA SER A 245 -22.97 16.81 11.82
C SER A 245 -22.02 16.48 12.95
N LEU A 246 -21.44 17.51 13.56
CA LEU A 246 -20.55 17.39 14.71
C LEU A 246 -21.25 17.68 16.04
N ALA A 247 -22.56 17.94 16.05
CA ALA A 247 -23.31 18.38 17.24
C ALA A 247 -23.19 17.45 18.46
N ASN A 248 -22.95 16.15 18.22
CA ASN A 248 -22.79 15.14 19.27
C ASN A 248 -21.32 14.83 19.63
N THR A 249 -20.38 15.65 19.15
CA THR A 249 -18.95 15.47 19.39
C THR A 249 -18.42 16.51 20.38
N PRO A 250 -17.32 16.25 21.09
CA PRO A 250 -16.69 17.24 21.96
C PRO A 250 -16.25 18.51 21.25
N ALA A 251 -16.07 18.48 19.91
CA ALA A 251 -15.74 19.67 19.13
C ALA A 251 -16.91 20.70 19.10
N ALA A 252 -18.16 20.25 19.24
CA ALA A 252 -19.33 21.13 19.15
C ALA A 252 -19.36 22.23 20.20
N GLN A 253 -18.85 21.97 21.41
CA GLN A 253 -18.87 22.92 22.52
C GLN A 253 -18.04 24.19 22.24
N TYR A 254 -17.09 24.10 21.32
CA TYR A 254 -16.21 25.21 20.95
C TYR A 254 -16.76 25.99 19.75
N LEU A 255 -17.81 25.51 19.08
CA LEU A 255 -18.40 26.19 17.94
C LEU A 255 -19.37 27.27 18.39
N LYS A 256 -19.45 28.35 17.59
CA LYS A 256 -20.33 29.51 17.86
C LYS A 256 -21.80 29.12 18.10
N ASP A 257 -22.27 28.11 17.38
CA ASP A 257 -23.60 27.52 17.52
C ASP A 257 -23.47 25.99 17.52
N PRO A 258 -23.37 25.35 18.70
CA PRO A 258 -23.15 23.91 18.80
C PRO A 258 -24.21 23.06 18.10
N ALA A 259 -25.46 23.55 18.01
CA ALA A 259 -26.54 22.84 17.34
C ALA A 259 -26.41 22.84 15.79
N LYS A 260 -25.61 23.77 15.24
CA LYS A 260 -25.30 23.85 13.80
C LYS A 260 -23.90 23.33 13.47
N ALA A 261 -23.24 22.69 14.43
CA ALA A 261 -21.92 22.11 14.27
C ALA A 261 -21.89 21.15 13.07
N THR A 262 -21.28 21.57 11.97
CA THR A 262 -21.21 20.77 10.73
C THR A 262 -19.88 20.98 10.01
N VAL A 263 -19.45 19.95 9.28
CA VAL A 263 -18.32 19.99 8.36
C VAL A 263 -18.84 19.60 6.98
N SER A 264 -18.44 20.36 5.96
CA SER A 264 -18.89 20.22 4.58
C SER A 264 -17.67 20.07 3.67
N LEU A 265 -17.35 18.82 3.30
CA LEU A 265 -16.20 18.51 2.46
C LEU A 265 -16.62 18.51 0.99
N GLN A 266 -15.99 19.37 0.19
CA GLN A 266 -16.12 19.34 -1.27
C GLN A 266 -15.20 18.27 -1.84
N ALA A 267 -15.71 17.43 -2.71
CA ALA A 267 -14.98 16.30 -3.27
C ALA A 267 -15.19 16.18 -4.79
N THR A 268 -14.20 15.57 -5.44
CA THR A 268 -14.34 15.01 -6.79
C THR A 268 -14.40 13.49 -6.69
N TYR A 269 -14.82 12.77 -7.73
CA TYR A 269 -14.83 11.31 -7.71
C TYR A 269 -13.81 10.73 -8.69
N LYS A 270 -12.86 9.95 -8.18
CA LYS A 270 -11.77 9.36 -8.97
C LYS A 270 -11.36 8.01 -8.40
N ASN A 271 -11.13 7.04 -9.28
CA ASN A 271 -10.63 5.70 -8.95
C ASN A 271 -11.45 5.01 -7.84
N GLY A 272 -12.77 5.18 -7.84
CA GLY A 272 -13.66 4.59 -6.85
C GLY A 272 -13.70 5.31 -5.50
N SER A 273 -13.17 6.52 -5.39
CA SER A 273 -13.15 7.29 -4.14
C SER A 273 -13.64 8.71 -4.33
N PHE A 274 -14.23 9.29 -3.27
CA PHE A 274 -14.39 10.73 -3.15
C PHE A 274 -13.07 11.35 -2.72
N VAL A 275 -12.47 12.14 -3.59
CA VAL A 275 -11.19 12.81 -3.40
C VAL A 275 -11.45 14.23 -2.93
N VAL A 276 -11.06 14.53 -1.68
CA VAL A 276 -11.19 15.84 -1.06
C VAL A 276 -9.86 16.59 -1.17
N PRO A 277 -9.85 17.80 -1.76
CA PRO A 277 -8.64 18.60 -1.86
C PRO A 277 -8.25 19.19 -0.50
N ILE A 278 -6.95 19.22 -0.24
CA ILE A 278 -6.39 19.91 0.93
C ILE A 278 -6.54 21.43 0.77
N GLY A 279 -6.61 22.15 1.90
CA GLY A 279 -6.73 23.61 1.91
C GLY A 279 -8.13 24.13 1.54
N ALA A 280 -9.16 23.27 1.56
CA ALA A 280 -10.53 23.71 1.36
C ALA A 280 -11.08 24.41 2.62
N ALA A 281 -11.56 25.64 2.45
CA ALA A 281 -12.17 26.42 3.52
C ALA A 281 -13.46 25.76 4.02
N GLN A 282 -13.59 25.59 5.33
CA GLN A 282 -14.76 25.05 6.01
C GLN A 282 -15.62 26.20 6.52
N LYS A 283 -16.49 26.74 5.64
CA LYS A 283 -17.32 27.91 5.97
C LYS A 283 -18.36 27.65 7.07
N ASP A 284 -18.78 26.40 7.22
CA ASP A 284 -19.74 25.98 8.23
C ASP A 284 -19.08 25.67 9.59
N PHE A 285 -17.75 25.71 9.67
CA PHE A 285 -16.96 25.35 10.85
C PHE A 285 -16.28 26.59 11.44
N THR A 286 -16.85 27.15 12.50
CA THR A 286 -16.38 28.38 13.17
C THR A 286 -16.34 28.21 14.67
N VAL A 287 -15.15 28.34 15.25
CA VAL A 287 -14.86 28.21 16.69
C VAL A 287 -14.76 29.59 17.32
N VAL A 288 -15.25 29.76 18.55
CA VAL A 288 -15.05 30.97 19.34
C VAL A 288 -14.18 30.61 20.54
N GLU A 289 -12.99 31.20 20.61
CA GLU A 289 -12.05 30.98 21.71
C GLU A 289 -11.99 32.24 22.58
N GLU A 290 -12.13 32.06 23.89
CA GLU A 290 -11.89 33.12 24.87
C GLU A 290 -10.40 33.24 25.14
N VAL A 291 -9.79 34.36 24.73
CA VAL A 291 -8.40 34.64 25.09
C VAL A 291 -8.38 35.37 26.43
N ALA A 292 -7.81 34.71 27.44
CA ALA A 292 -7.41 35.38 28.67
C ALA A 292 -6.21 36.27 28.38
N ASP A 293 -6.26 37.52 28.84
CA ASP A 293 -5.25 38.53 28.57
C ASP A 293 -3.94 38.19 29.31
N GLU A 294 -3.09 37.34 28.74
CA GLU A 294 -1.73 37.10 29.27
C GLU A 294 -0.73 38.19 28.84
N ALA A 295 -1.19 39.27 28.20
CA ALA A 295 -0.37 40.39 27.76
C ALA A 295 -0.58 41.65 28.61
N ALA A 296 -0.45 41.54 29.93
CA ALA A 296 -0.33 42.69 30.82
C ALA A 296 0.92 42.62 31.72
N GLU A 297 2.04 42.09 31.24
CA GLU A 297 3.35 42.45 31.82
C GLU A 297 3.83 43.76 31.19
N GLY A 298 3.38 44.89 31.74
CA GLY A 298 4.10 46.15 31.62
C GLY A 298 3.28 47.37 31.20
N ALA A 299 2.30 47.78 32.02
CA ALA A 299 2.01 49.20 32.24
C ALA A 299 1.10 49.36 33.46
N SER A 300 1.71 49.61 34.61
CA SER A 300 1.00 50.18 35.76
C SER A 300 0.66 51.64 35.47
N ASP A 301 -0.60 51.98 35.25
CA ASP A 301 -1.15 53.22 35.79
C ASP A 301 -2.64 53.02 36.11
N GLY A 302 -3.02 53.49 37.29
CA GLY A 302 -4.25 53.16 37.96
C GLY A 302 -5.51 53.74 37.32
N THR A 303 -6.63 53.30 37.89
CA THR A 303 -8.01 53.75 37.68
C THR A 303 -8.69 53.36 36.35
N SER A 304 -9.33 52.18 36.32
CA SER A 304 -10.78 52.04 36.07
C SER A 304 -11.22 50.57 36.04
N ASP A 305 -12.37 50.31 36.67
CA ASP A 305 -13.31 49.17 36.56
C ASP A 305 -12.79 47.77 36.17
N ASP A 306 -12.97 46.83 37.08
CA ASP A 306 -12.63 45.40 37.00
C ASP A 306 -13.52 44.61 36.02
N GLY A 307 -13.57 45.02 34.76
CA GLY A 307 -14.08 44.22 33.66
C GLY A 307 -12.91 43.54 32.95
N ALA A 308 -12.53 42.34 33.37
CA ALA A 308 -11.59 41.50 32.63
C ALA A 308 -12.03 41.42 31.16
N GLY A 309 -11.29 42.06 30.26
CA GLY A 309 -11.63 42.15 28.85
C GLY A 309 -11.37 40.82 28.16
N VAL A 310 -12.32 39.90 28.20
CA VAL A 310 -12.27 38.66 27.41
C VAL A 310 -12.37 39.03 25.93
N VAL A 311 -11.29 38.84 25.17
CA VAL A 311 -11.33 38.98 23.71
C VAL A 311 -11.72 37.63 23.11
N LEU A 312 -12.96 37.53 22.67
CA LEU A 312 -13.46 36.39 21.91
C LEU A 312 -12.86 36.42 20.49
N GLN A 313 -11.97 35.49 20.17
CA GLN A 313 -11.45 35.30 18.81
C GLN A 313 -12.33 34.34 18.03
N THR A 314 -12.63 34.67 16.77
CA THR A 314 -13.38 33.79 15.86
C THR A 314 -12.40 33.09 14.93
N LEU A 315 -12.30 31.76 15.05
CA LEU A 315 -11.40 30.95 14.24
C LEU A 315 -12.14 30.22 13.12
N TYR A 316 -11.52 30.15 11.95
CA TYR A 316 -12.06 29.48 10.75
C TYR A 316 -11.31 28.18 10.44
N GLY A 317 -12.05 27.14 10.05
CA GLY A 317 -11.48 25.83 9.71
C GLY A 317 -11.02 25.68 8.26
N PHE A 318 -9.92 24.94 8.07
CA PHE A 318 -9.47 24.44 6.77
C PHE A 318 -9.17 22.94 6.86
N SER A 319 -9.66 22.15 5.90
CA SER A 319 -9.34 20.72 5.85
C SER A 319 -7.92 20.50 5.32
N VAL A 320 -7.10 19.80 6.07
CA VAL A 320 -5.75 19.36 5.69
C VAL A 320 -5.64 17.85 5.94
N ALA A 321 -4.74 17.19 5.22
CA ALA A 321 -4.48 15.76 5.41
C ALA A 321 -3.16 15.58 6.14
N ALA A 322 -3.19 14.85 7.26
CA ALA A 322 -1.98 14.44 7.97
C ALA A 322 -1.69 12.97 7.60
N SER A 323 -0.49 12.73 7.05
CA SER A 323 0.13 11.39 7.10
C SER A 323 1.16 11.38 8.24
N SER A 324 2.00 10.34 8.34
CA SER A 324 3.07 10.22 9.36
C SER A 324 3.97 11.45 9.51
N ASN A 325 3.93 12.39 8.56
CA ASN A 325 4.30 13.79 8.75
C ASN A 325 3.07 14.66 8.43
N ILE A 326 2.81 15.72 9.23
CA ILE A 326 1.65 16.65 9.12
C ILE A 326 1.45 17.27 7.71
N TYR A 327 2.37 17.01 6.77
CA TYR A 327 2.31 17.39 5.38
C TYR A 327 2.24 16.16 4.47
N SER A 328 1.05 15.61 4.24
CA SER A 328 0.85 14.80 3.05
C SER A 328 0.78 15.74 1.83
N LYS A 329 1.49 15.39 0.75
CA LYS A 329 1.52 16.20 -0.50
C LYS A 329 0.33 15.89 -1.43
N GLY A 330 -0.76 15.33 -0.92
CA GLY A 330 -1.85 14.80 -1.73
C GLY A 330 -3.24 15.02 -1.13
N ASN A 331 -4.24 15.02 -2.02
CA ASN A 331 -5.65 14.93 -1.63
C ASN A 331 -5.91 13.61 -0.88
N PHE A 332 -6.93 13.57 -0.03
CA PHE A 332 -7.31 12.35 0.69
C PHE A 332 -8.61 11.77 0.11
N GLY A 333 -8.78 10.45 0.24
CA GLY A 333 -9.92 9.72 -0.33
C GLY A 333 -10.87 9.16 0.72
N PHE A 334 -12.16 9.25 0.46
CA PHE A 334 -13.18 8.41 1.08
C PHE A 334 -13.59 7.33 0.10
N ALA A 335 -13.47 6.07 0.49
CA ALA A 335 -13.83 4.94 -0.35
C ALA A 335 -14.56 3.85 0.44
N PRO A 336 -15.35 3.00 -0.23
CA PRO A 336 -15.90 1.81 0.38
C PRO A 336 -14.80 0.88 0.93
N VAL A 337 -14.93 0.46 2.18
CA VAL A 337 -14.05 -0.46 2.89
C VAL A 337 -14.88 -1.61 3.47
N LEU A 338 -14.35 -2.83 3.39
CA LEU A 338 -14.94 -4.02 3.97
C LEU A 338 -14.53 -4.13 5.45
N TYR A 339 -15.51 -4.15 6.35
CA TYR A 339 -15.30 -4.30 7.79
C TYR A 339 -15.31 -5.77 8.20
N GLN A 340 -14.81 -6.05 9.42
CA GLN A 340 -14.66 -7.41 9.94
C GLN A 340 -16.00 -8.16 10.07
N ASP A 341 -17.10 -7.43 10.28
CA ASP A 341 -18.46 -7.97 10.36
C ASP A 341 -19.07 -8.30 8.98
N GLY A 342 -18.32 -8.05 7.90
CA GLY A 342 -18.76 -8.26 6.52
C GLY A 342 -19.56 -7.09 5.94
N SER A 343 -19.79 -6.02 6.72
CA SER A 343 -20.43 -4.81 6.22
C SER A 343 -19.49 -4.00 5.32
N VAL A 344 -20.08 -3.22 4.41
CA VAL A 344 -19.34 -2.26 3.59
C VAL A 344 -19.71 -0.86 4.06
N GLY A 345 -18.73 -0.15 4.62
CA GLY A 345 -18.86 1.26 5.01
C GLY A 345 -17.96 2.15 4.14
N ILE A 346 -18.01 3.46 4.34
CA ILE A 346 -17.05 4.41 3.73
C ILE A 346 -16.11 4.91 4.81
N SER A 347 -14.80 4.87 4.56
CA SER A 347 -13.79 5.43 5.47
C SER A 347 -12.62 6.02 4.70
N PHE A 348 -11.68 6.64 5.42
CA PHE A 348 -10.42 7.11 4.86
C PHE A 348 -9.68 5.98 4.18
N GLN A 349 -9.26 6.23 2.95
CA GLN A 349 -8.29 5.39 2.29
C GLN A 349 -7.25 6.28 1.64
N ASP A 350 -5.98 5.91 1.84
CA ASP A 350 -4.93 6.48 1.02
C ASP A 350 -5.13 6.03 -0.42
N VAL A 351 -5.63 6.94 -1.24
CA VAL A 351 -5.80 6.74 -2.69
C VAL A 351 -4.54 7.08 -3.47
N ALA A 352 -3.44 7.44 -2.79
CA ALA A 352 -2.12 7.65 -3.37
C ALA A 352 -1.15 6.47 -3.15
N GLY A 353 -1.62 5.34 -2.59
CA GLY A 353 -0.88 4.07 -2.63
C GLY A 353 0.23 3.88 -1.60
N ALA A 354 0.18 4.49 -0.41
CA ALA A 354 1.06 4.09 0.68
C ALA A 354 0.44 2.91 1.46
N PRO A 355 1.11 1.74 1.51
CA PRO A 355 0.91 0.82 2.62
C PRO A 355 1.54 1.47 3.86
N GLU A 356 0.77 1.53 4.95
CA GLU A 356 1.28 1.84 6.30
C GLU A 356 1.58 3.31 6.63
N SER A 357 0.58 4.18 6.70
CA SER A 357 0.49 5.18 7.79
C SER A 357 -0.89 5.86 7.78
N GLY A 358 -1.50 5.98 8.96
CA GLY A 358 -2.84 6.54 9.15
C GLY A 358 -3.04 7.85 8.39
N CYS A 359 -4.05 7.88 7.52
CA CYS A 359 -4.57 9.09 6.95
C CYS A 359 -5.57 9.69 7.92
N TYR A 360 -5.35 10.93 8.30
CA TYR A 360 -6.26 11.66 9.17
C TYR A 360 -6.74 12.92 8.47
N LEU A 361 -8.02 13.25 8.60
CA LEU A 361 -8.48 14.60 8.31
C LEU A 361 -8.11 15.47 9.50
N ALA A 362 -7.30 16.49 9.29
CA ALA A 362 -7.12 17.54 10.28
C ALA A 362 -7.89 18.80 9.83
N ILE A 363 -8.57 19.45 10.76
CA ILE A 363 -9.13 20.79 10.57
C ILE A 363 -8.21 21.75 11.30
N ALA A 364 -7.43 22.51 10.54
CA ALA A 364 -6.57 23.55 11.06
C ALA A 364 -7.37 24.85 11.24
N LEU A 365 -7.13 25.56 12.35
CA LEU A 365 -7.86 26.76 12.74
C LEU A 365 -7.00 28.02 12.63
N PHE A 366 -7.58 29.10 12.07
CA PHE A 366 -6.90 30.36 11.79
C PHE A 366 -7.67 31.56 12.31
N ASP A 367 -6.93 32.58 12.76
CA ASP A 367 -7.49 33.90 13.05
C ASP A 367 -7.80 34.63 11.74
N GLY A 368 -9.09 34.64 11.37
CA GLY A 368 -9.57 35.15 10.09
C GLY A 368 -9.66 34.08 8.97
N GLN A 369 -10.23 34.48 7.82
CA GLN A 369 -10.59 33.57 6.73
C GLN A 369 -9.45 33.21 5.76
N GLN A 370 -8.29 33.87 5.87
CA GLN A 370 -7.16 33.62 4.97
C GLN A 370 -6.14 32.68 5.62
N PHE A 371 -5.80 31.61 4.91
CA PHE A 371 -4.77 30.67 5.33
C PHE A 371 -3.38 31.30 5.14
N LEU A 372 -2.72 31.66 6.24
CA LEU A 372 -1.31 32.06 6.30
C LEU A 372 -0.62 31.18 7.32
N THR A 373 0.58 30.67 7.03
CA THR A 373 1.28 29.73 7.92
C THR A 373 1.57 30.30 9.31
N GLY A 374 1.66 31.62 9.46
CA GLY A 374 1.83 32.31 10.74
C GLY A 374 0.55 32.53 11.55
N THR A 375 -0.63 32.21 11.02
CA THR A 375 -1.92 32.43 11.69
C THR A 375 -2.56 31.14 12.23
N LEU A 376 -1.85 30.01 12.16
CA LEU A 376 -2.28 28.74 12.74
C LEU A 376 -2.34 28.86 14.26
N LYS A 377 -3.52 28.64 14.83
CA LYS A 377 -3.74 28.66 16.29
C LYS A 377 -3.78 27.25 16.87
N ASP A 378 -4.62 26.40 16.29
CA ASP A 378 -4.90 25.06 16.81
C ASP A 378 -5.35 24.11 15.67
N TYR A 379 -5.50 22.82 15.97
CA TYR A 379 -6.01 21.82 15.05
C TYR A 379 -6.89 20.77 15.73
N ILE A 380 -7.84 20.25 14.94
CA ILE A 380 -8.67 19.11 15.30
C ILE A 380 -8.30 17.95 14.39
N LEU A 381 -7.99 16.79 14.94
CA LEU A 381 -7.70 15.59 14.18
C LEU A 381 -8.90 14.66 14.19
N PHE A 382 -9.30 14.19 13.02
CA PHE A 382 -10.26 13.12 12.83
C PHE A 382 -9.51 11.89 12.35
N PRO A 383 -9.03 11.05 13.29
CA PRO A 383 -8.15 9.95 12.91
C PRO A 383 -8.86 8.81 12.17
N ASP A 384 -10.18 8.71 12.31
CA ASP A 384 -11.00 7.79 11.53
C ASP A 384 -12.45 8.30 11.44
N ILE A 385 -13.08 8.07 10.28
CA ILE A 385 -14.49 8.34 10.00
C ILE A 385 -15.04 7.08 9.35
N ALA A 386 -16.06 6.48 9.96
CA ALA A 386 -16.68 5.28 9.47
C ALA A 386 -18.16 5.56 9.17
N LEU A 387 -18.52 5.62 7.90
CA LEU A 387 -19.90 5.84 7.47
C LEU A 387 -20.59 4.49 7.23
N PHE A 388 -21.74 4.28 7.87
CA PHE A 388 -22.56 3.08 7.72
C PHE A 388 -24.00 3.45 7.35
N ARG A 389 -24.61 2.63 6.49
CA ARG A 389 -26.04 2.75 6.13
C ARG A 389 -26.97 2.28 7.24
#